data_AF-A0A426KEV5-F1
#
_entry.id   AF-A0A426KEV5-F1
#
_cell.length_a   1.000
_cell.length_b   1.000
_cell.length_c   1.000
_cell.angle_alpha   90.00
_cell.angle_beta   90.00
_cell.angle_gamma   90.00
#
_symmetry.space_group_name_H-M   'P 1'
#
loop_
_entity.id
_entity.type
_entity.pdbx_description
1 polymer ?
#
loop_
_entity_poly.entity_id
_entity_poly.type
_entity_poly.pdbx_seq_one_letter_code
_entity_poly.pdbx_strand_id
1 'polypeptide(L)'
;MRNLIIIAFISLSTISWSQKENFSAQTLEKFANAYKEVRNENMTFQLNMVSAIEDAGLTNDEFTDIHELINNPNAEKKPTTAQKRQYNLALKNIQNLKKDIQESMERLIEKNGLKLETYQAIAKASQSDKALNEKIQKLIK
;
A
#
# COMPACT_ATOMS: atom_id res chain seq x y z
N MET A 1 -0.41 -3.73 -17.51
CA MET A 1 -1.55 -3.54 -16.58
C MET A 1 -1.13 -2.52 -15.54
N ARG A 2 -1.75 -1.33 -15.54
CA ARG A 2 -1.34 -0.17 -14.75
C ARG A 2 -2.56 0.37 -14.02
N ASN A 3 -2.70 0.04 -12.73
CA ASN A 3 -3.59 0.75 -11.80
C ASN A 3 -2.80 0.99 -10.50
N LEU A 4 -2.19 2.18 -10.39
CA LEU A 4 -1.66 2.73 -9.14
C LEU A 4 -2.75 3.66 -8.60
N ILE A 5 -3.22 3.38 -7.38
CA ILE A 5 -4.24 4.18 -6.71
C ILE A 5 -3.62 5.54 -6.34
N ILE A 6 -4.12 6.59 -6.99
CA ILE A 6 -3.77 7.99 -6.75
C ILE A 6 -4.72 8.53 -5.69
N ILE A 7 -4.21 8.95 -4.54
CA ILE A 7 -4.94 9.89 -3.67
C ILE A 7 -4.45 11.28 -4.05
N ALA A 8 -5.25 12.00 -4.83
CA ALA A 8 -5.00 13.36 -5.25
C ALA A 8 -5.67 14.33 -4.27
N PHE A 9 -4.88 15.16 -3.60
CA PHE A 9 -5.33 16.43 -3.03
C PHE A 9 -4.70 17.55 -3.85
N ILE A 10 -5.52 18.22 -4.68
CA ILE A 10 -5.13 19.39 -5.44
C ILE A 10 -5.40 20.61 -4.57
N SER A 11 -4.34 21.32 -4.17
CA SER A 11 -4.40 22.75 -3.90
C SER A 11 -3.39 23.45 -4.80
N LEU A 12 -3.89 24.35 -5.65
CA LEU A 12 -3.11 25.16 -6.57
C LEU A 12 -2.06 25.99 -5.81
N SER A 13 -0.79 25.87 -6.20
CA SER A 13 0.13 27.01 -6.39
C SER A 13 1.40 26.57 -7.14
N THR A 14 1.51 27.06 -8.37
CA THR A 14 2.70 27.61 -9.03
C THR A 14 4.06 26.91 -8.91
N ILE A 15 4.62 26.68 -10.11
CA ILE A 15 6.02 26.38 -10.48
C ILE A 15 6.49 24.94 -10.23
N SER A 16 6.26 24.08 -11.22
CA SER A 16 7.00 22.82 -11.36
C SER A 16 8.41 23.10 -11.88
N TRP A 17 9.31 23.60 -11.03
CA TRP A 17 10.73 23.32 -11.22
C TRP A 17 10.90 21.83 -10.92
N SER A 18 10.92 21.00 -11.96
CA SER A 18 11.33 19.60 -11.83
C SER A 18 12.83 19.59 -11.54
N GLN A 19 13.20 19.85 -10.29
CA GLN A 19 14.55 19.62 -9.81
C GLN A 19 14.78 18.11 -9.94
N LYS A 20 15.59 17.72 -10.94
CA LYS A 20 15.97 16.33 -11.14
C LYS A 20 16.78 15.90 -9.94
N GLU A 21 16.15 15.22 -8.99
CA GLU A 21 16.86 14.64 -7.85
C GLU A 21 17.84 13.59 -8.37
N ASN A 22 19.13 13.86 -8.20
CA ASN A 22 20.18 12.94 -8.59
C ASN A 22 20.51 12.01 -7.42
N PHE A 23 20.07 10.76 -7.53
CA PHE A 23 20.44 9.69 -6.60
C PHE A 23 21.71 8.99 -7.05
N SER A 24 22.57 8.60 -6.11
CA SER A 24 23.78 7.84 -6.41
C SER A 24 23.45 6.41 -6.87
N ALA A 25 24.36 5.77 -7.61
CA ALA A 25 24.19 4.37 -8.03
C ALA A 25 24.00 3.44 -6.82
N GLN A 26 24.82 3.59 -5.77
CA GLN A 26 24.71 2.82 -4.54
C GLN A 26 23.35 3.01 -3.84
N THR A 27 22.83 4.24 -3.83
CA THR A 27 21.50 4.52 -3.26
C THR A 27 20.40 3.83 -4.08
N LEU A 28 20.50 3.82 -5.41
CA LEU A 28 19.53 3.15 -6.28
C LEU A 28 19.59 1.62 -6.17
N GLU A 29 20.77 1.03 -5.92
CA GLU A 29 20.90 -0.40 -5.63
C GLU A 29 20.22 -0.79 -4.32
N LYS A 30 20.45 -0.02 -3.25
CA LYS A 30 19.76 -0.21 -1.96
C LYS A 30 18.24 -0.09 -2.12
N PHE A 31 17.79 0.91 -2.88
CA PHE A 31 16.39 1.08 -3.21
C PHE A 31 15.83 -0.14 -3.96
N ALA A 32 16.52 -0.66 -4.97
CA ALA A 32 16.06 -1.81 -5.74
C ALA A 32 15.94 -3.08 -4.87
N ASN A 33 16.87 -3.28 -3.93
CA ASN A 33 16.81 -4.40 -2.98
C ASN A 33 15.65 -4.25 -2.00
N ALA A 34 15.52 -3.07 -1.36
CA ALA A 34 14.40 -2.76 -0.49
C ALA A 34 13.05 -2.91 -1.23
N TYR A 35 12.97 -2.45 -2.47
CA TYR A 35 11.76 -2.55 -3.29
C TYR A 35 11.32 -3.99 -3.51
N LYS A 36 12.26 -4.91 -3.77
CA LYS A 36 11.94 -6.35 -3.93
C LYS A 36 11.39 -6.94 -2.65
N GLU A 37 12.01 -6.67 -1.50
CA GLU A 37 11.54 -7.16 -0.20
C GLU A 37 10.17 -6.56 0.16
N VAL A 38 10.00 -5.24 0.02
CA VAL A 38 8.72 -4.54 0.25
C VAL A 38 7.62 -5.04 -0.67
N ARG A 39 7.94 -5.38 -1.94
CA ARG A 39 6.97 -5.96 -2.88
C ARG A 39 6.49 -7.33 -2.42
N ASN A 40 7.40 -8.19 -1.96
CA ASN A 40 7.04 -9.51 -1.46
C ASN A 40 6.21 -9.41 -0.19
N GLU A 41 6.61 -8.54 0.73
CA GLU A 41 5.87 -8.29 1.97
C GLU A 41 4.45 -7.75 1.70
N ASN A 42 4.29 -6.88 0.70
CA ASN A 42 2.97 -6.44 0.22
C ASN A 42 2.10 -7.60 -0.26
N MET A 43 2.67 -8.56 -0.98
CA MET A 43 1.92 -9.73 -1.46
C MET A 43 1.45 -10.60 -0.27
N THR A 44 2.34 -10.84 0.69
CA THR A 44 2.01 -11.55 1.94
C THR A 44 0.88 -10.84 2.70
N PHE A 45 0.96 -9.51 2.81
CA PHE A 45 -0.09 -8.72 3.44
C PHE A 45 -1.46 -8.89 2.77
N GLN A 46 -1.52 -8.91 1.43
CA GLN A 46 -2.78 -9.12 0.71
C GLN A 46 -3.38 -10.50 1.02
N LEU A 47 -2.56 -11.55 1.11
CA LEU A 47 -3.01 -12.89 1.51
C LEU A 47 -3.52 -12.90 2.95
N ASN A 48 -2.78 -12.27 3.87
CA ASN A 48 -3.17 -12.18 5.27
C ASN A 48 -4.48 -11.39 5.46
N MET A 49 -4.77 -10.42 4.59
CA MET A 49 -6.03 -9.68 4.63
C MET A 49 -7.22 -10.59 4.30
N VAL A 50 -7.07 -11.49 3.34
CA VAL A 50 -8.09 -12.51 3.02
C VAL A 50 -8.31 -13.41 4.23
N SER A 51 -7.23 -13.95 4.82
CA SER A 51 -7.34 -14.79 6.01
C SER A 51 -7.95 -14.07 7.20
N ALA A 52 -7.67 -12.77 7.40
CA ALA A 52 -8.28 -11.98 8.47
C ALA A 52 -9.81 -11.82 8.33
N ILE A 53 -10.32 -11.84 7.10
CA ILE A 53 -11.76 -11.83 6.81
C ILE A 53 -12.36 -13.22 7.06
N GLU A 54 -11.68 -14.27 6.59
CA GLU A 54 -12.08 -15.67 6.78
C GLU A 54 -12.11 -16.07 8.27
N ASP A 55 -11.13 -15.64 9.07
CA ASP A 55 -11.06 -15.84 10.52
C ASP A 55 -12.22 -15.17 11.27
N ALA A 56 -12.83 -14.14 10.68
CA ALA A 56 -14.04 -13.51 11.19
C ALA A 56 -15.33 -14.24 10.78
N GLY A 57 -15.21 -15.33 10.02
CA GLY A 57 -16.31 -16.14 9.51
C GLY A 57 -17.02 -15.51 8.32
N LEU A 58 -16.31 -14.73 7.50
CA LEU A 58 -16.83 -14.11 6.28
C LEU A 58 -15.97 -14.52 5.09
N THR A 59 -16.57 -14.61 3.92
CA THR A 59 -15.87 -14.51 2.64
C THR A 59 -15.56 -13.06 2.30
N ASN A 60 -14.65 -12.84 1.33
CA ASN A 60 -14.37 -11.49 0.83
C ASN A 60 -15.62 -10.80 0.24
N ASP A 61 -16.48 -11.56 -0.43
CA ASP A 61 -17.70 -11.04 -1.04
C ASP A 61 -18.70 -10.65 0.05
N GLU A 62 -18.92 -11.50 1.06
CA GLU A 62 -19.80 -11.15 2.19
C GLU A 62 -19.29 -9.93 2.97
N PHE A 63 -17.98 -9.80 3.16
CA PHE A 63 -17.40 -8.62 3.79
C PHE A 63 -17.69 -7.35 2.97
N THR A 64 -17.55 -7.44 1.64
CA THR A 64 -17.82 -6.33 0.72
C THR A 64 -19.30 -5.95 0.73
N ASP A 65 -20.20 -6.92 0.62
CA ASP A 65 -21.64 -6.70 0.66
C ASP A 65 -22.08 -6.04 1.97
N ILE A 66 -21.57 -6.53 3.10
CA ILE A 66 -21.87 -5.93 4.42
C ILE A 66 -21.30 -4.51 4.50
N HIS A 67 -20.10 -4.25 3.98
CA HIS A 67 -19.50 -2.93 3.93
C HIS A 67 -20.40 -1.93 3.18
N GLU A 68 -20.90 -2.32 2.02
CA GLU A 68 -21.80 -1.49 1.21
C GLU A 68 -23.13 -1.22 1.94
N LEU A 69 -23.74 -2.25 2.54
CA LEU A 69 -24.98 -2.10 3.30
C LEU A 69 -24.83 -1.17 4.52
N ILE A 70 -23.67 -1.19 5.19
CA ILE A 70 -23.38 -0.32 6.33
C ILE A 70 -23.19 1.13 5.88
N ASN A 71 -22.45 1.35 4.79
CA ASN A 71 -22.09 2.69 4.32
C ASN A 71 -23.15 3.35 3.43
N ASN A 72 -24.15 2.60 2.98
CA ASN A 72 -25.27 3.12 2.21
C ASN A 72 -26.45 3.50 3.13
N PRO A 73 -26.72 4.81 3.35
CA PRO A 73 -27.84 5.24 4.18
C PRO A 73 -29.19 4.79 3.59
N ASN A 74 -29.28 4.70 2.26
CA ASN A 74 -30.49 4.37 1.50
C ASN A 74 -30.62 2.88 1.19
N ALA A 75 -29.78 2.01 1.77
CA ALA A 75 -29.88 0.57 1.55
C ALA A 75 -31.27 0.05 1.94
N GLU A 76 -31.91 -0.71 1.05
CA GLU A 76 -33.22 -1.32 1.26
C GLU A 76 -33.25 -2.29 2.45
N LYS A 77 -32.08 -2.84 2.80
CA LYS A 77 -31.89 -3.76 3.91
C LYS A 77 -30.71 -3.29 4.75
N LYS A 78 -30.72 -3.65 6.04
CA LYS A 78 -29.60 -3.43 6.95
C LYS A 78 -28.99 -4.78 7.34
N PRO A 79 -27.67 -4.85 7.61
CA PRO A 79 -27.06 -6.08 8.06
C PRO A 79 -27.63 -6.51 9.41
N THR A 80 -27.73 -7.82 9.61
CA THR A 80 -28.11 -8.42 10.89
C THR A 80 -27.07 -8.13 11.98
N THR A 81 -27.45 -8.33 13.25
CA THR A 81 -26.52 -8.19 14.38
C THR A 81 -25.30 -9.12 14.26
N ALA A 82 -25.51 -10.35 13.77
CA ALA A 82 -24.43 -11.31 13.56
C ALA A 82 -23.45 -10.81 12.48
N GLN A 83 -23.97 -10.38 11.33
CA GLN A 83 -23.17 -9.83 10.22
C GLN A 83 -22.36 -8.60 10.67
N LYS A 84 -22.97 -7.68 11.43
CA LYS A 84 -22.25 -6.53 12.00
C LYS A 84 -21.11 -6.95 12.92
N ARG A 85 -21.31 -7.99 13.75
CA ARG A 85 -20.28 -8.51 14.65
C ARG A 85 -19.11 -9.11 13.87
N GLN A 86 -19.39 -9.94 12.88
CA GLN A 86 -18.36 -10.55 12.03
C GLN A 86 -17.59 -9.48 11.25
N TYR A 87 -18.30 -8.52 10.65
CA TYR A 87 -17.70 -7.40 9.94
C TYR A 87 -16.78 -6.55 10.84
N ASN A 88 -17.21 -6.22 12.05
CA ASN A 88 -16.39 -5.48 13.02
C ASN A 88 -15.14 -6.27 13.45
N LEU A 89 -15.26 -7.60 13.57
CA LEU A 89 -14.12 -8.47 13.86
C LEU A 89 -13.12 -8.47 12.70
N ALA A 90 -13.59 -8.64 11.46
CA ALA A 90 -12.76 -8.55 10.26
C ALA A 90 -12.05 -7.18 10.19
N LEU A 91 -12.76 -6.07 10.42
CA LEU A 91 -12.15 -4.74 10.45
C LEU A 91 -11.03 -4.63 11.49
N LYS A 92 -11.23 -5.17 12.70
CA LYS A 92 -10.22 -5.17 13.75
C LYS A 92 -8.98 -5.98 13.32
N ASN A 93 -9.19 -7.17 12.74
CA ASN A 93 -8.10 -8.02 12.26
C ASN A 93 -7.29 -7.31 11.15
N ILE A 94 -7.99 -6.71 10.20
CA ILE A 94 -7.38 -5.92 9.11
C ILE A 94 -6.62 -4.71 9.66
N GLN A 95 -7.15 -4.01 10.66
CA GLN A 95 -6.48 -2.87 11.29
C GLN A 95 -5.16 -3.28 11.97
N ASN A 96 -5.14 -4.42 12.65
CA ASN A 96 -3.92 -4.94 13.25
C ASN A 96 -2.88 -5.27 12.16
N LEU A 97 -3.28 -5.99 11.11
CA LEU A 97 -2.41 -6.28 9.97
C LEU A 97 -1.85 -5.01 9.32
N LYS A 98 -2.67 -3.96 9.19
CA LYS A 98 -2.25 -2.66 8.63
C LYS A 98 -1.16 -1.98 9.46
N LYS A 99 -1.18 -2.16 10.77
CA LYS A 99 -0.11 -1.66 11.64
C LYS A 99 1.16 -2.49 11.45
N ASP A 100 1.04 -3.81 11.49
CA ASP A 100 2.17 -4.73 11.39
C ASP A 100 2.93 -4.55 10.06
N ILE A 101 2.20 -4.38 8.95
CA ILE A 101 2.81 -4.17 7.63
C ILE A 101 3.54 -2.83 7.52
N GLN A 102 3.03 -1.76 8.13
CA GLN A 102 3.70 -0.46 8.12
C GLN A 102 5.06 -0.54 8.80
N GLU A 103 5.10 -1.14 9.99
CA GLU A 103 6.36 -1.34 10.72
C GLU A 103 7.29 -2.32 9.97
N SER A 104 6.74 -3.36 9.34
CA SER A 104 7.53 -4.32 8.55
C SER A 104 8.21 -3.65 7.36
N MET A 105 7.48 -2.82 6.61
CA MET A 105 8.04 -2.09 5.46
C MET A 105 9.17 -1.14 5.88
N GLU A 106 8.98 -0.37 6.95
CA GLU A 106 10.02 0.52 7.46
C GLU A 106 11.29 -0.26 7.82
N ARG A 107 11.14 -1.36 8.59
CA ARG A 107 12.27 -2.23 8.93
C ARG A 107 12.97 -2.82 7.71
N LEU A 108 12.22 -3.26 6.69
CA LEU A 108 12.80 -3.81 5.47
C LEU A 108 13.62 -2.75 4.72
N ILE A 109 13.12 -1.52 4.64
CA ILE A 109 13.83 -0.41 4.00
C ILE A 109 15.12 -0.08 4.76
N GLU A 110 15.05 0.03 6.09
CA GLU A 110 16.20 0.32 6.95
C GLU A 110 17.25 -0.79 6.94
N LYS A 111 16.81 -2.06 6.95
CA LYS A 111 17.69 -3.24 6.83
C LYS A 111 18.54 -3.20 5.54
N ASN A 112 18.01 -2.61 4.47
CA ASN A 112 18.75 -2.40 3.22
C ASN A 112 19.65 -1.15 3.24
N GLY A 113 19.79 -0.50 4.39
CA GLY A 113 20.67 0.66 4.59
C GLY A 113 20.14 1.93 3.92
N LEU A 114 18.82 2.05 3.79
CA LEU A 114 18.12 3.19 3.21
C LEU A 114 17.16 3.78 4.25
N LYS A 115 17.01 5.10 4.28
CA LYS A 115 15.99 5.75 5.12
C LYS A 115 14.64 5.71 4.41
N LEU A 116 13.55 5.66 5.18
CA LEU A 116 12.18 5.66 4.65
C LEU A 116 11.92 6.88 3.75
N GLU A 117 12.37 8.07 4.13
CA GLU A 117 12.17 9.29 3.35
C GLU A 117 12.90 9.22 2.01
N THR A 118 14.10 8.64 1.99
CA THR A 118 14.87 8.46 0.74
C THR A 118 14.19 7.44 -0.16
N TYR A 119 13.67 6.34 0.40
CA TYR A 119 12.87 5.38 -0.35
C TYR A 119 11.64 6.03 -0.99
N GLN A 120 10.89 6.83 -0.22
CA GLN A 120 9.71 7.55 -0.70
C GLN A 120 10.06 8.59 -1.76
N ALA A 121 11.16 9.33 -1.59
CA ALA A 121 11.64 10.32 -2.56
C ALA A 121 11.99 9.67 -3.90
N ILE A 122 12.74 8.55 -3.90
CA ILE A 122 13.06 7.80 -5.11
C ILE A 122 11.80 7.26 -5.78
N ALA A 123 10.90 6.65 -4.99
CA ALA A 123 9.63 6.13 -5.49
C ALA A 123 8.80 7.23 -6.16
N LYS A 124 8.67 8.40 -5.53
CA LYS A 124 7.95 9.56 -6.07
C LYS A 124 8.61 10.11 -7.34
N ALA A 125 9.93 10.32 -7.32
CA ALA A 125 10.68 10.81 -8.46
C ALA A 125 10.59 9.86 -9.66
N SER A 126 10.60 8.55 -9.43
CA SER A 126 10.50 7.54 -10.49
C SER A 126 9.17 7.56 -11.26
N GLN A 127 8.11 8.18 -10.70
CA GLN A 127 6.81 8.29 -11.37
C GLN A 127 6.84 9.26 -12.56
N SER A 128 7.68 10.31 -12.48
CA SER A 128 7.78 11.35 -13.51
C SER A 128 9.12 11.32 -14.26
N ASP A 129 10.21 10.86 -13.65
CA ASP A 129 11.51 10.70 -14.31
C ASP A 129 11.63 9.31 -14.96
N LYS A 130 11.35 9.26 -16.27
CA LYS A 130 11.48 8.04 -17.07
C LYS A 130 12.88 7.43 -17.03
N ALA A 131 13.93 8.25 -17.05
CA ALA A 131 15.31 7.77 -17.04
C ALA A 131 15.67 7.15 -15.68
N LEU A 132 15.19 7.75 -14.58
CA LEU A 132 15.31 7.18 -13.25
C LEU A 132 14.57 5.84 -13.14
N ASN A 133 13.32 5.78 -13.61
CA ASN A 133 12.55 4.53 -13.62
C ASN A 133 13.27 3.45 -14.43
N GLU A 134 13.77 3.74 -15.63
CA GLU A 134 14.52 2.77 -16.43
C GLU A 134 15.77 2.23 -15.71
N LYS A 135 16.49 3.09 -14.98
CA LYS A 135 17.63 2.66 -14.15
C LYS A 135 17.18 1.71 -13.03
N ILE A 136 16.13 2.07 -12.30
CA ILE A 136 15.56 1.26 -11.22
C ILE A 136 15.11 -0.11 -11.76
N GLN A 137 14.38 -0.13 -12.88
CA GLN A 137 13.91 -1.38 -13.50
C GLN A 137 15.07 -2.32 -13.87
N LYS A 138 16.21 -1.79 -14.33
CA LYS A 138 17.39 -2.62 -14.62
C LYS A 138 18.00 -3.27 -13.37
N LEU A 139 17.88 -2.64 -12.20
CA LEU A 139 18.39 -3.15 -10.92
C LEU A 139 17.44 -4.16 -10.26
N ILE A 140 16.15 -4.11 -10.61
CA ILE A 140 15.11 -5.00 -10.06
C ILE A 140 14.99 -6.31 -10.86
N LYS A 141 15.37 -6.29 -12.14
CA LYS A 141 15.32 -7.45 -13.04
C LYS A 141 16.03 -8.67 -12.48
#